data_AF-A0A924CX06-F1
#
_entry.id   AF-A0A924CX06-F1
#
_cell.length_a   1.000
_cell.length_b   1.000
_cell.length_c   1.000
_cell.angle_alpha   90.00
_cell.angle_beta   90.00
_cell.angle_gamma   90.00
#
_symmetry.space_group_name_H-M   'P 1'
#
loop_
_entity.id
_entity.type
_entity.pdbx_description
1 polymer ?
#
loop_
_entity_poly.entity_id
_entity_poly.type
_entity_poly.pdbx_seq_one_letter_code
_entity_poly.pdbx_strand_id
1 'polypeptide(L)'
;MFTNSTSAFRTVLGAFGTVICAGACLIGATAPAAAAPMPVDASQTAVVSYADLNLASDHGRNALDARIRFAARNVCETGARDVASMAQASRCVRAAVEAAQPTKVTAIADYKG
;
A
#
# COMPACT_ATOMS: atom_id res chain seq x y z
N MET A 1 27.63 -46.37 6.24
CA MET A 1 26.87 -46.07 7.48
C MET A 1 26.47 -44.60 7.44
N PHE A 2 25.19 -44.35 7.75
CA PHE A 2 24.41 -43.10 7.79
C PHE A 2 25.19 -41.85 8.26
N THR A 3 24.98 -40.64 7.71
CA THR A 3 23.81 -39.74 7.92
C THR A 3 23.99 -38.53 6.98
N ASN A 4 23.11 -38.21 6.01
CA ASN A 4 21.79 -37.53 6.07
C ASN A 4 21.79 -36.12 6.70
N SER A 5 21.54 -35.09 5.89
CA SER A 5 20.66 -33.92 6.15
C SER A 5 21.21 -32.64 5.50
N THR A 6 20.80 -32.37 4.27
CA THR A 6 20.74 -31.02 3.71
C THR A 6 19.57 -30.28 4.36
N SER A 7 19.86 -29.60 5.48
CA SER A 7 18.91 -28.76 6.21
C SER A 7 19.54 -27.41 6.51
N ALA A 8 18.70 -26.37 6.51
CA ALA A 8 18.99 -25.00 6.96
C ALA A 8 19.50 -24.00 5.91
N PHE A 9 18.82 -23.91 4.77
CA PHE A 9 18.54 -22.58 4.21
C PHE A 9 17.46 -21.93 5.07
N ARG A 10 17.85 -21.08 6.03
CA ARG A 10 17.07 -19.92 6.53
C ARG A 10 17.73 -19.27 7.74
N THR A 11 17.83 -17.94 7.67
CA THR A 11 18.12 -16.97 8.76
C THR A 11 19.61 -16.95 9.14
N VAL A 12 20.31 -15.82 9.26
CA VAL A 12 20.02 -14.63 10.08
C VAL A 12 20.83 -13.42 9.59
N LEU A 13 20.23 -12.23 9.78
CA LEU A 13 20.83 -10.89 9.82
C LEU A 13 22.29 -10.84 10.30
N GLY A 14 23.10 -9.95 9.73
CA GLY A 14 24.39 -9.63 10.34
C GLY A 14 25.22 -8.60 9.59
N ALA A 15 25.08 -7.34 10.00
CA ALA A 15 26.16 -6.37 10.16
C ALA A 15 27.15 -6.15 9.00
N PHE A 16 26.85 -5.17 8.13
CA PHE A 16 27.89 -4.37 7.48
C PHE A 16 27.50 -2.90 7.53
N GLY A 17 28.28 -2.11 8.26
CA GLY A 17 28.08 -0.66 8.36
C GLY A 17 28.74 -0.07 9.60
N THR A 18 30.05 -0.19 9.67
CA THR A 18 30.92 0.41 10.69
C THR A 18 30.73 1.93 10.83
N VAL A 19 30.39 2.36 12.06
CA VAL A 19 31.03 3.43 12.86
C VAL A 19 31.80 4.50 12.09
N ILE A 20 31.31 5.76 12.09
CA ILE A 20 32.16 6.97 12.09
C ILE A 20 31.49 8.11 12.90
N CYS A 21 32.23 8.53 13.94
CA CYS A 21 32.34 9.82 14.64
C CYS A 21 31.13 10.61 15.18
N ALA A 22 31.28 10.95 16.46
CA ALA A 22 30.48 11.88 17.25
C ALA A 22 30.49 13.32 16.71
N GLY A 23 29.32 13.94 16.69
CA GLY A 23 29.12 15.37 16.50
C GLY A 23 27.78 15.77 17.10
N ALA A 24 27.79 16.39 18.27
CA ALA A 24 26.61 16.91 18.92
C ALA A 24 26.06 18.10 18.12
N CYS A 25 24.88 17.92 17.52
CA CYS A 25 24.00 19.01 17.10
C CYS A 25 22.60 18.64 17.57
N LEU A 26 22.14 19.35 18.60
CA LEU A 26 20.73 19.38 19.02
C LEU A 26 19.92 20.07 17.91
N ILE A 27 19.65 19.32 16.84
CA ILE A 27 18.62 19.70 15.89
C ILE A 27 17.38 19.01 16.41
N GLY A 28 16.43 19.79 16.94
CA GLY A 28 15.09 19.32 17.18
C GLY A 28 14.56 18.75 15.88
N ALA A 29 14.69 17.44 15.71
CA ALA A 29 14.04 16.70 14.67
C ALA A 29 12.56 16.79 15.01
N THR A 30 11.89 17.81 14.48
CA THR A 30 10.50 17.65 14.07
C THR A 30 10.53 16.54 13.03
N ALA A 31 10.59 15.29 13.52
CA ALA A 31 10.34 14.14 12.70
C ALA A 31 9.01 14.46 12.01
N PRO A 32 8.93 14.45 10.67
CA PRO A 32 7.64 14.43 10.04
C PRO A 32 6.92 13.27 10.71
N ALA A 33 5.74 13.53 11.28
CA ALA A 33 4.85 12.48 11.69
C ALA A 33 4.54 11.69 10.41
N ALA A 34 5.42 10.75 10.06
CA ALA A 34 5.16 9.71 9.11
C ALA A 34 4.00 8.97 9.76
N ALA A 35 2.78 9.34 9.34
CA ALA A 35 1.58 8.63 9.69
C ALA A 35 1.91 7.17 9.36
N ALA A 36 2.11 6.37 10.40
CA ALA A 36 2.40 4.96 10.24
C ALA A 36 1.33 4.44 9.28
N PRO A 37 1.70 3.72 8.20
CA PRO A 37 0.72 3.16 7.30
C PRO A 37 -0.25 2.38 8.18
N MET A 38 -1.49 2.87 8.28
CA MET A 38 -2.52 2.15 9.02
C MET A 38 -2.55 0.77 8.38
N PRO A 39 -2.48 -0.32 9.18
CA PRO A 39 -2.71 -1.64 8.64
C PRO A 39 -4.07 -1.58 7.96
N VAL A 40 -4.07 -1.57 6.63
CA VAL A 40 -5.25 -1.93 5.88
C VAL A 40 -5.56 -3.33 6.36
N ASP A 41 -6.67 -3.48 7.06
CA ASP A 41 -7.11 -4.75 7.60
C ASP A 41 -7.07 -5.75 6.44
N ALA A 42 -6.06 -6.64 6.46
CA ALA A 42 -5.72 -7.50 5.32
C ALA A 42 -6.83 -8.53 5.01
N SER A 43 -7.94 -8.46 5.73
CA SER A 43 -9.10 -9.33 5.64
C SER A 43 -10.02 -8.99 4.46
N GLN A 44 -9.97 -7.77 3.90
CA GLN A 44 -10.84 -7.38 2.78
C GLN A 44 -10.06 -6.80 1.60
N THR A 45 -9.94 -7.59 0.54
CA THR A 45 -9.38 -7.17 -0.76
C THR A 45 -10.47 -7.11 -1.80
N ALA A 46 -10.54 -6.02 -2.58
CA ALA A 46 -11.42 -5.91 -3.73
C ALA A 46 -10.63 -5.95 -5.05
N VAL A 47 -11.06 -6.80 -5.98
CA VAL A 47 -10.48 -6.87 -7.33
C VAL A 47 -11.25 -5.92 -8.24
N VAL A 48 -10.54 -5.00 -8.91
CA VAL A 48 -11.13 -4.04 -9.86
C VAL A 48 -10.79 -4.47 -11.28
N SER A 49 -11.81 -4.91 -12.03
CA SER A 49 -11.66 -5.19 -13.46
C SER A 49 -11.69 -3.91 -14.28
N TYR A 50 -10.83 -3.86 -15.29
CA TYR A 50 -10.70 -2.74 -16.23
C TYR A 50 -10.57 -3.19 -17.68
N ALA A 51 -10.89 -4.45 -17.98
CA ALA A 51 -10.80 -5.01 -19.33
C ALA A 51 -11.74 -4.35 -20.34
N ASP A 52 -12.81 -3.71 -19.87
CA ASP A 52 -13.80 -2.98 -20.66
C ASP A 52 -13.44 -1.49 -20.87
N LEU A 53 -12.37 -1.02 -20.24
CA LEU A 53 -11.95 0.38 -20.27
C LEU A 53 -10.81 0.59 -21.26
N ASN A 54 -10.94 1.60 -22.11
CA ASN A 54 -9.83 2.08 -22.92
C ASN A 54 -8.90 2.97 -22.09
N LEU A 55 -7.85 2.37 -21.53
CA LEU A 55 -6.85 3.08 -20.69
C LEU A 55 -5.93 4.02 -21.48
N ALA A 56 -5.93 3.98 -22.82
CA ALA A 56 -5.25 4.97 -23.64
C ALA A 56 -5.98 6.32 -23.66
N SER A 57 -7.27 6.36 -23.33
CA SER A 57 -8.07 7.58 -23.25
C SER A 57 -8.11 8.16 -21.81
N ASP A 58 -8.21 9.49 -21.70
CA ASP A 58 -8.43 10.14 -20.40
C ASP A 58 -9.74 9.72 -19.75
N HIS A 59 -10.78 9.50 -20.57
CA HIS A 59 -12.06 9.01 -20.11
C HIS A 59 -11.95 7.64 -19.43
N GLY A 60 -11.27 6.67 -20.06
CA GLY A 60 -11.07 5.34 -19.49
C GLY A 60 -10.19 5.33 -18.24
N ARG A 61 -9.15 6.18 -18.20
CA ARG A 61 -8.33 6.37 -16.99
C ARG A 61 -9.14 6.96 -15.82
N ASN A 62 -10.00 7.94 -16.09
CA ASN A 62 -10.85 8.53 -15.06
C ASN A 62 -11.90 7.53 -14.55
N ALA A 63 -12.50 6.75 -15.47
CA ALA A 63 -13.44 5.70 -15.08
C ALA A 63 -12.76 4.59 -14.24
N LEU A 64 -11.51 4.22 -14.55
CA LEU A 64 -10.73 3.33 -13.68
C LEU A 64 -10.52 3.93 -12.28
N ASP A 65 -10.14 5.21 -12.21
CA ASP A 65 -9.94 5.89 -10.94
C ASP A 65 -11.22 5.96 -10.09
N ALA A 66 -12.37 6.23 -10.73
CA ALA A 66 -13.68 6.18 -10.09
C ALA A 66 -14.01 4.77 -9.55
N ARG A 67 -13.69 3.71 -10.31
CA ARG A 67 -13.88 2.31 -9.87
C ARG A 67 -13.02 1.96 -8.67
N ILE A 68 -11.75 2.36 -8.67
CA ILE A 68 -10.85 2.15 -7.54
C ILE A 68 -11.40 2.85 -6.29
N ARG A 69 -11.85 4.10 -6.42
CA ARG A 69 -12.48 4.85 -5.32
C ARG A 69 -13.74 4.17 -4.81
N PHE A 70 -14.57 3.62 -5.69
CA PHE A 70 -15.79 2.89 -5.31
C PHE A 70 -15.46 1.58 -4.60
N ALA A 71 -14.53 0.78 -5.13
CA ALA A 71 -14.07 -0.45 -4.50
C ALA A 71 -13.45 -0.19 -3.11
N ALA A 72 -12.61 0.84 -2.99
CA ALA A 72 -12.05 1.27 -1.72
C ALA A 72 -13.14 1.65 -0.70
N ARG A 73 -14.21 2.33 -1.12
CA ARG A 73 -15.36 2.64 -0.25
C ARG A 73 -16.06 1.38 0.25
N ASN A 74 -16.30 0.40 -0.62
CA ASN A 74 -16.95 -0.85 -0.23
C ASN A 74 -16.09 -1.66 0.75
N VAL A 75 -14.77 -1.68 0.56
CA VAL A 75 -13.83 -2.33 1.50
C VAL A 75 -13.79 -1.60 2.84
N CYS A 76 -13.86 -0.27 2.84
CA CYS A 76 -13.74 0.56 4.03
C CYS A 76 -15.08 0.88 4.71
N GLU A 77 -16.21 0.37 4.20
CA GLU A 77 -17.53 0.61 4.81
C GLU A 77 -17.70 -0.27 6.05
N THR A 78 -17.83 0.37 7.21
CA THR A 78 -17.97 -0.33 8.51
C THR A 78 -19.42 -0.43 8.99
N GLY A 79 -20.38 0.12 8.24
CA GLY A 79 -21.81 0.18 8.61
C GLY A 79 -22.15 1.16 9.74
N ALA A 80 -21.16 1.62 10.51
CA ALA A 80 -21.33 2.64 11.55
C ALA A 80 -21.54 4.04 10.93
N ARG A 81 -22.25 4.93 11.62
CA ARG A 81 -22.57 6.29 11.16
C ARG A 81 -22.11 7.39 12.12
N ASP A 82 -21.33 7.05 13.14
CA ASP A 82 -20.73 8.04 14.04
C ASP A 82 -19.55 8.77 13.36
N VAL A 83 -19.24 9.97 13.85
CA VAL A 83 -18.21 10.85 13.26
C VAL A 83 -16.82 10.21 13.28
N ALA A 84 -16.48 9.45 14.33
CA ALA A 84 -15.18 8.81 14.44
C ALA A 84 -15.02 7.69 13.40
N SER A 85 -16.06 6.87 13.21
CA SER A 85 -16.13 5.84 12.17
C SER A 85 -16.06 6.45 10.77
N MET A 86 -16.74 7.57 10.51
CA MET A 86 -16.65 8.27 9.22
C MET A 86 -15.22 8.80 8.95
N ALA A 87 -14.56 9.33 9.98
CA ALA A 87 -13.17 9.77 9.87
C ALA A 87 -12.23 8.58 9.61
N GLN A 88 -12.46 7.44 10.24
CA GLN A 88 -11.70 6.22 10.03
C GLN A 88 -11.93 5.64 8.63
N ALA A 89 -13.18 5.55 8.17
CA ALA A 89 -13.52 5.11 6.81
C ALA A 89 -12.86 6.02 5.76
N SER A 90 -12.86 7.33 5.97
CA SER A 90 -12.19 8.29 5.06
C SER A 90 -10.68 8.07 5.00
N ARG A 91 -10.03 7.78 6.14
CA ARG A 91 -8.60 7.44 6.18
C ARG A 91 -8.32 6.12 5.47
N CYS A 92 -9.17 5.11 5.67
CA CYS A 92 -9.07 3.82 5.00
C CYS A 92 -9.20 3.97 3.47
N VAL A 93 -10.22 4.71 2.99
CA VAL A 93 -10.44 4.91 1.55
C VAL A 93 -9.22 5.58 0.91
N ARG A 94 -8.66 6.61 1.56
CA ARG A 94 -7.46 7.28 1.07
C ARG A 94 -6.27 6.32 1.01
N ALA A 95 -6.01 5.57 2.08
CA ALA A 95 -4.93 4.60 2.12
C ALA A 95 -5.09 3.50 1.05
N ALA A 96 -6.31 3.00 0.85
CA ALA A 96 -6.61 2.00 -0.17
C ALA A 96 -6.42 2.53 -1.61
N VAL A 97 -6.83 3.77 -1.88
CA VAL A 97 -6.63 4.43 -3.18
C VAL A 97 -5.14 4.70 -3.43
N GLU A 98 -4.40 5.12 -2.41
CA GLU A 98 -2.94 5.31 -2.48
C GLU A 98 -2.22 3.99 -2.75
N ALA A 99 -2.61 2.91 -2.06
CA ALA A 99 -2.07 1.57 -2.27
C ALA A 99 -2.35 1.02 -3.68
N ALA A 100 -3.45 1.44 -4.32
CA ALA A 100 -3.81 1.05 -5.68
C ALA A 100 -3.10 1.85 -6.80
N GLN A 101 -2.47 2.99 -6.49
CA GLN A 101 -1.76 3.81 -7.48
C GLN A 101 -0.66 3.06 -8.26
N PRO A 102 0.27 2.31 -7.64
CA PRO A 102 1.32 1.63 -8.38
C PRO A 102 0.73 0.65 -9.40
N THR A 103 -0.26 -0.15 -8.99
CA THR A 103 -0.96 -1.10 -9.87
C THR A 103 -1.71 -0.39 -11.00
N LYS A 104 -2.28 0.78 -10.74
CA LYS A 104 -2.92 1.60 -11.79
C LYS A 104 -1.91 2.05 -12.83
N VAL A 105 -0.74 2.54 -12.40
CA VAL A 105 0.31 3.01 -13.31
C VAL A 105 0.84 1.87 -14.18
N THR A 106 1.08 0.69 -13.60
CA THR A 106 1.50 -0.48 -14.39
C THR A 106 0.42 -0.94 -15.36
N ALA A 107 -0.85 -0.97 -14.94
CA ALA A 107 -1.97 -1.34 -15.81
C ALA A 107 -2.12 -0.41 -17.02
N ILE A 108 -1.88 0.90 -16.84
CA ILE A 108 -1.88 1.86 -17.94
C ILE A 108 -0.65 1.68 -18.84
N ALA A 109 0.52 1.42 -18.26
CA ALA A 109 1.76 1.21 -19.01
C ALA A 109 1.74 -0.07 -19.87
N ASP A 110 1.10 -1.13 -19.37
CA ASP A 110 0.99 -2.42 -20.05
C ASP A 110 -0.15 -2.48 -21.08
N TYR A 111 -1.02 -1.46 -21.12
CA TYR A 111 -2.17 -1.42 -22.03
C TYR A 111 -1.73 -1.28 -23.49
N LYS A 112 -2.02 -2.29 -24.31
CA LYS A 112 -1.58 -2.38 -25.72
C LYS A 112 -2.63 -1.99 -26.78
N GLY A 113 -3.85 -1.60 -26.37
CA GLY A 113 -4.92 -1.18 -27.30
C GLY A 113 -5.60 -2.35 -27.99
#